data_AF-G1P1M2-F1
#
_entry.id   AF-G1P1M2-F1
#
_cell.length_a   1.000
_cell.length_b   1.000
_cell.length_c   1.000
_cell.angle_alpha   90.00
_cell.angle_beta   90.00
_cell.angle_gamma   90.00
#
_symmetry.space_group_name_H-M   'P 1'
#
loop_
_entity.id
_entity.type
_entity.pdbx_description
1 polymer ?
#
loop_
_entity_poly.entity_id
_entity_poly.type
_entity_poly.pdbx_seq_one_letter_code
_entity_poly.pdbx_strand_id
1 'polypeptide(L)'
;MLEGPSLEESEPGAEAPCSGSCHTQRVLQTLNAYRGSGTLTDAVLRAGGHDFPSHRAALGTGSAHFCSLFAAGQPELGQAVVPEMLGAGRTRAAAALAVALDYDYVFGSGGQLRAEDEAGLREACARFLEGSLRAADSRALRHVPAAFPPPSLAGRCGRGRRQGFTEAVRHADFLELAPEDVVALLANPGAGRGRARKPVFEAAMRWVRHDAPARRGQLAALLEHVRLPLLAPDYFLEKVEADELLRACCECRPLLLEARACFILGREAGGLRTRPRRFMDLAEVIVVIGGCDRKGLMRLPFADAYHPESQRWTPLPSLPGYMRSEFAACTLRNDIYVSGGHINSHDVWMLSSHLHTWIKVASLHKGRWRHKMVVLHGQLFVVGGFDGLRRLHSVERYDPFSNTWESVEPLLEAVSSAAVVPCAGRLYVIGGARQDNISTDKVQCFDPKEDRWSLQSPAPFSQRCLEAVSLEDTIYVVGGLMSKIYTYHPGTDVWGEAAVLPSPVESCGVTVCDGKVHITGGRDDHGESTDRVFTFDPSSGQVEAQPSLQRCTSSHGCVTIVQSLGR
;
A
#
# COMPACT_ATOMS: atom_id res chain seq x y z
N MET A 1 53.79 53.85 12.71
CA MET A 1 52.41 53.68 12.20
C MET A 1 52.16 52.20 12.06
N LEU A 2 51.26 51.69 12.92
CA LEU A 2 50.54 50.40 12.88
C LEU A 2 51.30 49.16 12.37
N GLU A 3 51.98 48.48 13.31
CA GLU A 3 52.40 47.08 13.18
C GLU A 3 51.42 46.19 13.95
N GLY A 4 50.98 45.10 13.33
CA GLY A 4 50.30 44.00 14.00
C GLY A 4 51.07 42.71 13.73
N PRO A 5 51.47 41.93 14.74
CA PRO A 5 52.09 40.63 14.53
C PRO A 5 51.10 39.48 14.72
N SER A 6 51.36 38.43 13.96
CA SER A 6 50.79 37.11 14.02
C SER A 6 51.65 36.16 14.88
N LEU A 7 50.96 35.20 15.52
CA LEU A 7 51.38 33.89 16.04
C LEU A 7 51.96 33.78 17.48
N GLU A 8 51.14 33.07 18.27
CA GLU A 8 51.43 32.04 19.29
C GLU A 8 52.50 32.27 20.35
N GLU A 9 52.05 32.41 21.60
CA GLU A 9 52.64 31.71 22.76
C GLU A 9 51.52 31.34 23.76
N SER A 10 51.58 30.10 24.23
CA SER A 10 50.67 29.40 25.13
C SER A 10 50.83 29.82 26.60
N GLU A 11 49.72 29.97 27.34
CA GLU A 11 49.71 29.94 28.81
C GLU A 11 48.67 28.93 29.35
N PRO A 12 48.90 28.36 30.54
CA PRO A 12 48.53 27.00 30.90
C PRO A 12 47.14 26.85 31.54
N GLY A 13 46.68 25.60 31.60
CA GLY A 13 45.35 25.17 32.00
C GLY A 13 44.81 25.77 33.31
N ALA A 14 43.63 26.37 33.20
CA ALA A 14 42.66 26.44 34.27
C ALA A 14 41.57 25.40 33.98
N GLU A 15 41.83 24.14 34.34
CA GLU A 15 40.77 23.12 34.39
C GLU A 15 39.73 23.57 35.44
N ALA A 16 38.50 23.80 34.98
CA ALA A 16 37.37 23.98 35.89
C ALA A 16 37.22 22.71 36.76
N PRO A 17 37.05 22.79 38.10
CA PRO A 17 37.35 21.67 38.99
C PRO A 17 36.41 20.45 38.89
N CYS A 18 35.38 20.48 38.05
CA CYS A 18 34.34 19.45 37.99
C CYS A 18 33.69 19.39 36.59
N SER A 19 34.45 19.11 35.53
CA SER A 19 33.91 18.95 34.15
C SER A 19 33.79 17.48 33.71
N GLY A 20 33.50 16.57 34.64
CA GLY A 20 33.08 15.21 34.29
C GLY A 20 31.59 15.16 34.01
N SER A 21 31.17 14.72 32.81
CA SER A 21 29.75 14.51 32.44
C SER A 21 28.98 13.63 33.46
N CYS A 22 29.71 12.77 34.18
CA CYS A 22 29.18 11.91 35.24
C CYS A 22 28.83 12.65 36.54
N HIS A 23 29.44 13.81 36.82
CA HIS A 23 29.16 14.59 38.03
C HIS A 23 27.83 15.33 37.92
N THR A 24 27.59 16.01 36.80
CA THR A 24 26.34 16.73 36.52
C THR A 24 25.13 15.81 36.55
N GLN A 25 25.24 14.62 35.96
CA GLN A 25 24.16 13.63 35.95
C GLN A 25 23.86 13.08 37.36
N ARG A 26 24.89 12.90 38.21
CA ARG A 26 24.72 12.49 39.61
C ARG A 26 24.07 13.59 40.46
N VAL A 27 24.44 14.85 40.25
CA VAL A 27 23.81 15.99 40.94
C VAL A 27 22.32 16.08 40.61
N LEU A 28 21.99 15.98 39.32
CA LEU A 28 20.62 15.98 38.82
C LEU A 28 19.77 14.81 39.35
N GLN A 29 20.32 13.59 39.34
CA GLN A 29 19.67 12.41 39.95
C GLN A 29 19.44 12.57 41.45
N THR A 30 20.41 13.15 42.17
CA THR A 30 20.30 13.41 43.62
C THR A 30 19.24 14.46 43.91
N LEU A 31 19.19 15.52 43.10
CA LEU A 31 18.16 16.56 43.17
C LEU A 31 16.75 16.01 42.88
N ASN A 32 16.61 15.05 41.97
CA ASN A 32 15.32 14.37 41.74
C ASN A 32 14.93 13.46 42.91
N ALA A 33 15.89 12.79 43.54
CA ALA A 33 15.64 12.00 44.75
C ALA A 33 15.15 12.89 45.90
N TYR A 34 15.78 14.06 46.10
CA TYR A 34 15.37 15.06 47.08
C TYR A 34 13.98 15.65 46.80
N ARG A 35 13.64 15.86 45.53
CA ARG A 35 12.30 16.23 45.09
C ARG A 35 11.27 15.16 45.49
N GLY A 36 11.54 13.89 45.19
CA GLY A 36 10.66 12.76 45.51
C GLY A 36 10.46 12.54 47.02
N SER A 37 11.47 12.87 47.83
CA SER A 37 11.39 12.80 49.30
C SER A 37 10.95 14.10 49.98
N GLY A 38 10.69 15.18 49.23
CA GLY A 38 10.33 16.49 49.77
C GLY A 38 11.42 17.14 50.64
N THR A 39 12.67 16.73 50.47
CA THR A 39 13.82 17.18 51.27
C THR A 39 14.55 18.28 50.51
N LEU A 40 14.92 19.39 51.17
CA LEU A 40 15.62 20.54 50.56
C LEU A 40 14.87 21.27 49.42
N THR A 41 13.57 21.03 49.24
CA THR A 41 12.73 21.73 48.27
C THR A 41 12.24 23.07 48.81
N ASP A 42 12.36 24.14 48.04
CA ASP A 42 12.04 25.53 48.40
C ASP A 42 10.85 26.13 47.61
N ALA A 43 10.18 25.33 46.77
CA ALA A 43 8.93 25.68 46.09
C ALA A 43 7.96 24.48 46.01
N VAL A 44 6.66 24.75 45.89
CA VAL A 44 5.63 23.71 45.69
C VAL A 44 4.72 24.13 44.55
N LEU A 45 4.74 23.38 43.44
CA LEU A 45 3.81 23.62 42.34
C LEU A 45 2.51 22.86 42.60
N ARG A 46 1.36 23.54 42.46
CA ARG A 46 0.05 22.92 42.64
C ARG A 46 -0.66 22.81 41.30
N ALA A 47 -0.94 21.58 40.87
CA ALA A 47 -1.69 21.32 39.64
C ALA A 47 -2.71 20.20 39.86
N GLY A 48 -3.98 20.47 39.55
CA GLY A 48 -5.02 19.44 39.61
C GLY A 48 -5.31 18.88 41.01
N GLY A 49 -5.01 19.65 42.07
CA GLY A 49 -5.17 19.21 43.46
C GLY A 49 -4.00 18.40 44.04
N HIS A 50 -2.91 18.25 43.28
CA HIS A 50 -1.68 17.61 43.74
C HIS A 50 -0.56 18.63 43.95
N ASP A 51 0.20 18.45 45.03
CA ASP A 51 1.32 19.29 45.41
C ASP A 51 2.64 18.63 44.98
N PHE A 52 3.46 19.38 44.24
CA PHE A 52 4.73 18.93 43.70
C PHE A 52 5.87 19.75 44.32
N PRO A 53 6.52 19.24 45.38
CA PRO A 53 7.69 19.90 45.95
C PRO A 53 8.80 19.95 44.89
N SER A 54 9.45 21.11 44.74
CA SER A 54 10.40 21.42 43.67
C SER A 54 11.46 22.39 44.18
N HIS A 55 12.59 22.51 43.48
CA HIS A 55 13.65 23.45 43.80
C HIS A 55 13.60 24.65 42.84
N ARG A 56 13.56 25.89 43.35
CA ARG A 56 13.46 27.12 42.54
C ARG A 56 14.63 27.26 41.57
N ALA A 57 15.83 26.87 42.01
CA ALA A 57 17.04 26.90 41.19
C ALA A 57 16.91 26.01 39.93
N ALA A 58 16.34 24.81 40.07
CA ALA A 58 16.18 23.88 38.95
C ALA A 58 15.07 24.35 37.98
N LEU A 59 13.96 24.88 38.50
CA LEU A 59 12.89 25.46 37.69
C LEU A 59 13.35 26.71 36.92
N GLY A 60 14.22 27.52 37.52
CA GLY A 60 14.82 28.68 36.89
C GLY A 60 15.80 28.33 35.77
N THR A 61 16.54 27.22 35.90
CA THR A 61 17.47 26.77 34.85
C THR A 61 16.77 26.21 33.61
N GLY A 62 15.58 25.62 33.76
CA GLY A 62 14.78 25.05 32.65
C GLY A 62 13.87 26.04 31.95
N SER A 63 13.52 27.16 32.59
CA SER A 63 12.51 28.08 32.07
C SER A 63 12.83 29.54 32.42
N ALA A 64 12.99 30.36 31.37
CA ALA A 64 13.13 31.81 31.49
C ALA A 64 11.95 32.47 32.24
N HIS A 65 10.74 31.93 32.11
CA HIS A 65 9.55 32.43 32.81
C HIS A 65 9.68 32.32 34.34
N PHE A 66 9.94 31.11 34.85
CA PHE A 66 10.23 30.86 36.27
C PHE A 66 11.46 31.63 36.78
N CYS A 67 12.51 31.76 35.97
CA CYS A 67 13.69 32.54 36.34
C CYS A 67 13.32 34.02 36.58
N SER A 68 12.58 34.64 35.66
CA SER A 68 12.07 36.00 35.83
C SER A 68 11.10 36.13 37.01
N LEU A 69 10.22 35.14 37.21
CA LEU A 69 9.25 35.13 38.30
C LEU A 69 9.92 35.03 39.68
N PHE A 70 10.99 34.25 39.82
CA PHE A 70 11.74 34.14 41.07
C PHE A 70 12.72 35.30 41.29
N ALA A 71 13.29 35.88 40.22
CA ALA A 71 14.17 37.04 40.30
C ALA A 71 13.43 38.34 40.64
N ALA A 72 12.14 38.45 40.30
CA ALA A 72 11.31 39.63 40.57
C ALA A 72 10.92 39.82 42.05
N GLY A 73 11.41 38.98 42.97
CA GLY A 73 11.34 39.22 44.41
C GLY A 73 9.93 39.30 45.01
N GLN A 74 8.91 38.71 44.36
CA GLN A 74 7.54 38.72 44.90
C GLN A 74 7.47 37.87 46.19
N PRO A 75 7.14 38.46 47.35
CA PRO A 75 7.16 37.79 48.63
C PRO A 75 5.75 37.28 48.97
N GLU A 76 5.45 36.03 48.66
CA GLU A 76 4.41 35.31 49.41
C GLU A 76 5.09 34.25 50.28
N LEU A 77 5.06 34.54 51.58
CA LEU A 77 5.80 33.89 52.65
C LEU A 77 5.52 32.37 52.72
N GLY A 78 6.58 31.59 52.89
CA GLY A 78 6.55 30.29 53.56
C GLY A 78 6.37 29.06 52.68
N GLN A 79 5.72 29.16 51.52
CA GLN A 79 5.60 28.10 50.51
C GLN A 79 5.16 28.78 49.22
N ALA A 80 6.05 28.93 48.23
CA ALA A 80 5.71 29.50 46.94
C ALA A 80 4.77 28.54 46.20
N VAL A 81 3.45 28.71 46.38
CA VAL A 81 2.40 28.04 45.61
C VAL A 81 2.17 28.84 44.32
N VAL A 82 2.67 28.34 43.20
CA VAL A 82 2.39 28.95 41.88
C VAL A 82 0.93 28.66 41.52
N PRO A 83 0.10 29.67 41.16
CA PRO A 83 -1.32 29.46 40.92
C PRO A 83 -1.62 28.61 39.69
N GLU A 84 -2.76 27.94 39.78
CA GLU A 84 -3.32 26.91 38.91
C GLU A 84 -3.23 27.23 37.41
N MET A 85 -2.54 26.38 36.63
CA MET A 85 -2.55 26.45 35.16
C MET A 85 -3.96 26.12 34.64
N LEU A 86 -4.69 27.17 34.24
CA LEU A 86 -6.04 27.11 33.72
C LEU A 86 -6.13 26.21 32.47
N GLY A 87 -7.04 25.23 32.48
CA GLY A 87 -7.71 24.76 31.26
C GLY A 87 -7.59 23.30 30.84
N ALA A 88 -7.06 22.37 31.66
CA ALA A 88 -7.09 20.94 31.33
C ALA A 88 -7.47 20.08 32.55
N GLY A 89 -8.37 19.10 32.34
CA GLY A 89 -9.02 18.30 33.39
C GLY A 89 -8.08 17.84 34.51
N ARG A 90 -8.61 17.88 35.74
CA ARG A 90 -7.90 17.78 37.05
C ARG A 90 -6.80 16.70 37.16
N THR A 91 -6.88 15.59 36.44
CA THR A 91 -5.86 14.51 36.46
C THR A 91 -4.78 14.63 35.37
N ARG A 92 -5.04 15.37 34.28
CA ARG A 92 -4.15 15.48 33.11
C ARG A 92 -3.06 16.54 33.29
N ALA A 93 -3.37 17.65 33.96
CA ALA A 93 -2.40 18.70 34.27
C ALA A 93 -1.33 18.20 35.26
N ALA A 94 -1.71 17.38 36.24
CA ALA A 94 -0.80 16.78 37.22
C ALA A 94 0.20 15.82 36.57
N ALA A 95 -0.25 14.96 35.65
CA ALA A 95 0.62 14.03 34.93
C ALA A 95 1.60 14.73 33.98
N ALA A 96 1.15 15.78 33.27
CA ALA A 96 2.00 16.57 32.38
C ALA A 96 3.07 17.36 33.17
N LEU A 97 2.70 17.92 34.32
CA LEU A 97 3.63 18.63 35.19
C LEU A 97 4.66 17.69 35.84
N ALA A 98 4.23 16.48 36.24
CA ALA A 98 5.15 15.46 36.77
C ALA A 98 6.21 15.05 35.75
N VAL A 99 5.82 14.89 34.47
CA VAL A 99 6.73 14.55 33.37
C VAL A 99 7.68 15.70 33.04
N ALA A 100 7.21 16.94 33.04
CA ALA A 100 8.06 18.11 32.80
C ALA A 100 9.11 18.30 33.91
N LEU A 101 8.72 18.07 35.17
CA LEU A 101 9.61 18.15 36.32
C LEU A 101 10.66 17.01 36.33
N ASP A 102 10.26 15.78 36.02
CA ASP A 102 11.23 14.68 35.88
C ASP A 102 12.20 14.94 34.73
N TYR A 103 11.78 15.62 33.67
CA TYR A 103 12.63 15.94 32.53
C TYR A 103 13.73 16.97 32.86
N ASP A 104 13.37 18.11 33.47
CA ASP A 104 14.32 19.15 33.87
C ASP A 104 15.35 18.62 34.89
N TYR A 105 14.91 17.75 35.80
CA TYR A 105 15.77 17.17 36.83
C TYR A 105 16.61 15.98 36.38
N VAL A 106 16.26 15.27 35.29
CA VAL A 106 17.04 14.11 34.84
C VAL A 106 18.01 14.48 33.72
N PHE A 107 17.67 15.45 32.87
CA PHE A 107 18.45 15.73 31.66
C PHE A 107 19.20 17.06 31.66
N GLY A 108 18.88 18.00 32.54
CA GLY A 108 19.61 19.27 32.69
C GLY A 108 19.58 20.13 31.42
N SER A 109 18.83 21.22 31.42
CA SER A 109 18.86 22.21 30.35
C SER A 109 20.21 22.95 30.31
N GLY A 110 21.21 22.33 29.70
CA GLY A 110 22.57 22.84 29.61
C GLY A 110 23.25 22.38 28.33
N GLY A 111 22.64 22.62 27.18
CA GLY A 111 23.23 22.35 25.87
C GLY A 111 22.26 22.70 24.76
N GLN A 112 22.70 23.55 23.84
CA GLN A 112 21.97 23.90 22.63
C GLN A 112 21.65 22.61 21.86
N LEU A 113 20.39 22.18 21.90
CA LEU A 113 19.91 20.93 21.31
C LEU A 113 20.26 20.88 19.82
N ARG A 114 21.16 19.96 19.45
CA ARG A 114 21.32 19.52 18.07
C ARG A 114 20.15 18.59 17.72
N ALA A 115 19.71 18.63 16.47
CA ALA A 115 18.51 17.97 15.96
C ALA A 115 18.43 16.43 16.15
N GLU A 116 19.50 15.78 16.62
CA GLU A 116 19.59 14.34 16.80
C GLU A 116 19.00 13.83 18.14
N ASP A 117 18.93 14.67 19.18
CA ASP A 117 18.37 14.29 20.50
C ASP A 117 16.84 14.48 20.60
N GLU A 118 16.24 15.16 19.62
CA GLU A 118 14.79 15.35 19.49
C GLU A 118 14.04 14.03 19.18
N ALA A 119 14.75 13.03 18.66
CA ALA A 119 14.20 11.71 18.32
C ALA A 119 13.96 10.84 19.58
N GLY A 120 14.89 10.88 20.55
CA GLY A 120 14.78 10.12 21.80
C GLY A 120 13.67 10.62 22.71
N LEU A 121 13.45 11.94 22.73
CA LEU A 121 12.37 12.58 23.48
C LEU A 121 10.98 12.18 22.96
N ARG A 122 10.83 12.17 21.62
CA ARG A 122 9.58 11.75 20.95
C ARG A 122 9.29 10.27 21.16
N GLU A 123 10.32 9.43 21.18
CA GLU A 123 10.24 7.99 21.44
C GLU A 123 9.73 7.68 22.86
N ALA A 124 10.23 8.38 23.87
CA ALA A 124 9.85 8.17 25.27
C ALA A 124 8.42 8.63 25.57
N CYS A 125 8.03 9.82 25.09
CA CYS A 125 6.65 10.33 25.20
C CYS A 125 5.65 9.43 24.45
N ALA A 126 6.03 8.90 23.28
CA ALA A 126 5.20 7.95 22.54
C ALA A 126 4.99 6.63 23.31
N ARG A 127 6.03 6.07 23.94
CA ARG A 127 5.92 4.84 24.75
C ARG A 127 5.05 5.03 26.00
N PHE A 128 5.14 6.19 26.65
CA PHE A 128 4.32 6.50 27.83
C PHE A 128 2.85 6.74 27.46
N LEU A 129 2.58 7.45 26.35
CA LEU A 129 1.23 7.59 25.80
C LEU A 129 0.67 6.24 25.35
N GLU A 130 1.47 5.36 24.74
CA GLU A 130 1.09 3.98 24.41
C GLU A 130 0.75 3.13 25.66
N GLY A 131 1.49 3.31 26.75
CA GLY A 131 1.20 2.66 28.04
C GLY A 131 -0.10 3.15 28.67
N SER A 132 -0.37 4.46 28.57
CA SER A 132 -1.56 5.10 29.13
C SER A 132 -2.82 4.88 28.28
N LEU A 133 -2.68 4.76 26.95
CA LEU A 133 -3.76 4.43 26.00
C LEU A 133 -4.22 2.97 26.12
N ARG A 134 -3.38 2.05 26.61
CA ARG A 134 -3.77 0.66 26.90
C ARG A 134 -4.66 0.53 28.14
N ALA A 135 -4.64 1.53 29.04
CA ALA A 135 -5.34 1.50 30.31
C ALA A 135 -6.60 2.39 30.35
N ALA A 136 -6.77 3.32 29.41
CA ALA A 136 -7.90 4.23 29.37
C ALA A 136 -8.89 3.88 28.25
N ASP A 137 -9.98 3.27 28.68
CA ASP A 137 -11.25 2.99 28.02
C ASP A 137 -11.60 3.74 26.72
N SER A 138 -12.29 3.00 25.86
CA SER A 138 -12.99 3.31 24.59
C SER A 138 -13.69 4.69 24.47
N ARG A 139 -13.89 5.44 25.56
CA ARG A 139 -14.47 6.80 25.56
C ARG A 139 -13.48 7.91 25.20
N ALA A 140 -12.17 7.69 25.31
CA ALA A 140 -11.15 8.71 25.03
C ALA A 140 -10.97 9.06 23.53
N LEU A 141 -11.55 8.27 22.62
CA LEU A 141 -11.48 8.50 21.17
C LEU A 141 -12.42 9.60 20.66
N ARG A 142 -13.35 10.12 21.49
CA ARG A 142 -14.36 11.10 21.07
C ARG A 142 -13.97 12.59 21.22
N HIS A 143 -12.82 12.93 21.83
CA HIS A 143 -12.41 14.34 22.00
C HIS A 143 -10.90 14.58 21.85
N VAL A 144 -10.30 14.13 20.74
CA VAL A 144 -9.02 14.69 20.29
C VAL A 144 -9.35 15.79 19.27
N PRO A 145 -9.23 17.09 19.61
CA PRO A 145 -9.35 18.15 18.62
C PRO A 145 -8.21 18.03 17.61
N ALA A 146 -8.52 18.29 16.34
CA ALA A 146 -7.61 18.29 15.21
C ALA A 146 -6.61 19.47 15.24
N ALA A 147 -5.71 19.49 16.23
CA ALA A 147 -4.65 20.49 16.36
C ALA A 147 -3.28 19.81 16.56
N PHE A 148 -2.78 19.14 15.49
CA PHE A 148 -1.38 18.80 15.10
C PHE A 148 -0.39 18.16 16.12
N PRO A 149 0.84 17.70 15.74
CA PRO A 149 1.44 17.05 14.52
C PRO A 149 2.35 15.82 14.92
N PRO A 150 3.31 15.19 14.13
CA PRO A 150 3.71 15.19 12.71
C PRO A 150 3.63 13.77 12.02
N PRO A 151 4.05 13.56 10.75
CA PRO A 151 3.86 12.30 9.98
C PRO A 151 4.51 11.03 10.57
N SER A 152 5.48 11.15 11.49
CA SER A 152 6.23 10.03 12.06
C SER A 152 5.49 9.29 13.20
N LEU A 153 4.53 9.94 13.87
CA LEU A 153 3.67 9.32 14.89
C LEU A 153 2.45 8.60 14.30
N ALA A 154 2.02 8.99 13.09
CA ALA A 154 1.00 8.26 12.34
C ALA A 154 1.43 6.82 12.03
N GLY A 155 2.73 6.59 11.80
CA GLY A 155 3.31 5.27 11.58
C GLY A 155 3.37 4.38 12.84
N ARG A 156 3.52 4.98 14.04
CA ARG A 156 3.74 4.23 15.30
C ARG A 156 2.50 4.07 16.17
N CYS A 157 1.59 5.07 16.21
CA CYS A 157 0.23 4.90 16.74
C CYS A 157 -0.57 3.81 15.98
N GLY A 158 -0.07 3.39 14.83
CA GLY A 158 -0.53 2.20 14.14
C GLY A 158 -0.45 0.94 14.99
N ARG A 159 0.57 0.73 15.84
CA ARG A 159 0.68 -0.51 16.65
C ARG A 159 -0.31 -0.60 17.82
N GLY A 160 -0.69 0.53 18.41
CA GLY A 160 -1.72 0.58 19.46
C GLY A 160 -3.14 0.44 18.92
N ARG A 161 -3.46 1.06 17.77
CA ARG A 161 -4.77 0.89 17.10
C ARG A 161 -4.98 -0.51 16.50
N ARG A 162 -3.91 -1.26 16.23
CA ARG A 162 -3.91 -2.62 15.65
C ARG A 162 -4.49 -3.71 16.56
N GLN A 163 -4.45 -3.53 17.88
CA GLN A 163 -4.98 -4.49 18.87
C GLN A 163 -6.40 -4.12 19.32
N GLY A 164 -6.77 -2.83 19.18
CA GLY A 164 -8.05 -2.30 19.65
C GLY A 164 -9.27 -2.69 18.82
N PHE A 165 -9.19 -2.99 17.51
CA PHE A 165 -10.41 -3.25 16.72
C PHE A 165 -11.13 -4.56 17.13
N THR A 166 -10.40 -5.68 17.23
CA THR A 166 -10.99 -6.98 17.60
C THR A 166 -11.51 -6.99 19.03
N GLU A 167 -10.86 -6.24 19.94
CA GLU A 167 -11.30 -6.06 21.33
C GLU A 167 -12.47 -5.07 21.44
N ALA A 168 -12.44 -3.96 20.69
CA ALA A 168 -13.50 -2.96 20.66
C ALA A 168 -14.81 -3.52 20.08
N VAL A 169 -14.75 -4.29 18.98
CA VAL A 169 -15.91 -4.99 18.38
C VAL A 169 -16.51 -6.01 19.35
N ARG A 170 -15.70 -6.55 20.27
CA ARG A 170 -16.18 -7.48 21.29
C ARG A 170 -16.92 -6.78 22.42
N HIS A 171 -16.56 -5.53 22.72
CA HIS A 171 -17.11 -4.73 23.80
C HIS A 171 -18.57 -4.33 23.57
N ALA A 172 -19.33 -4.13 24.65
CA ALA A 172 -20.74 -3.75 24.58
C ALA A 172 -20.95 -2.36 23.96
N ASP A 173 -20.03 -1.42 24.22
CA ASP A 173 -20.07 -0.04 23.71
C ASP A 173 -20.12 0.05 22.18
N PHE A 174 -19.60 -0.96 21.47
CA PHE A 174 -19.66 -0.99 20.00
C PHE A 174 -21.11 -1.05 19.49
N LEU A 175 -22.02 -1.68 20.24
CA LEU A 175 -23.43 -1.84 19.85
C LEU A 175 -24.24 -0.53 19.96
N GLU A 176 -23.73 0.44 20.73
CA GLU A 176 -24.34 1.76 20.96
C GLU A 176 -23.80 2.85 20.01
N LEU A 177 -22.85 2.50 19.13
CA LEU A 177 -22.30 3.45 18.16
C LEU A 177 -23.33 3.87 17.12
N ALA A 178 -23.23 5.13 16.68
CA ALA A 178 -24.02 5.66 15.57
C ALA A 178 -23.62 4.99 14.24
N PRO A 179 -24.52 4.93 13.25
CA PRO A 179 -24.23 4.30 11.96
C PRO A 179 -22.99 4.86 11.27
N GLU A 180 -22.81 6.19 11.32
CA GLU A 180 -21.68 6.91 10.73
C GLU A 180 -20.34 6.52 11.37
N ASP A 181 -20.31 6.38 12.69
CA ASP A 181 -19.12 5.96 13.46
C ASP A 181 -18.73 4.52 13.08
N VAL A 182 -19.73 3.63 12.92
CA VAL A 182 -19.48 2.24 12.54
C VAL A 182 -19.01 2.14 11.09
N VAL A 183 -19.61 2.92 10.18
CA VAL A 183 -19.13 3.04 8.80
C VAL A 183 -17.69 3.55 8.77
N ALA A 184 -17.35 4.59 9.52
CA ALA A 184 -15.99 5.11 9.61
C ALA A 184 -15.00 4.08 10.18
N LEU A 185 -15.41 3.30 11.18
CA LEU A 185 -14.61 2.20 11.74
C LEU A 185 -14.41 1.05 10.74
N LEU A 186 -15.46 0.67 10.02
CA LEU A 186 -15.40 -0.37 8.99
C LEU A 186 -14.69 0.12 7.74
N ALA A 187 -14.75 1.41 7.40
CA ALA A 187 -14.02 2.02 6.29
C ALA A 187 -12.54 2.22 6.60
N ASN A 188 -12.16 2.24 7.88
CA ASN A 188 -10.78 2.47 8.29
C ASN A 188 -9.86 1.34 7.79
N PRO A 189 -8.76 1.66 7.08
CA PRO A 189 -7.83 0.67 6.55
C PRO A 189 -7.09 -0.15 7.62
N GLY A 190 -7.03 0.31 8.88
CA GLY A 190 -6.28 -0.33 9.98
C GLY A 190 -7.01 -1.44 10.77
N ALA A 191 -8.25 -1.76 10.43
CA ALA A 191 -9.04 -2.77 11.13
C ALA A 191 -8.72 -4.20 10.66
N GLY A 192 -7.91 -4.93 11.44
CA GLY A 192 -7.84 -6.41 11.41
C GLY A 192 -6.48 -7.01 11.00
N ARG A 193 -5.76 -7.60 11.97
CA ARG A 193 -4.77 -8.66 11.70
C ARG A 193 -5.10 -9.93 12.48
N GLY A 194 -4.72 -11.07 11.90
CA GLY A 194 -5.16 -12.42 12.25
C GLY A 194 -6.23 -12.84 11.25
N ARG A 195 -6.12 -14.04 10.65
CA ARG A 195 -7.07 -14.91 9.89
C ARG A 195 -8.54 -14.51 9.64
N ALA A 196 -8.89 -13.24 9.62
CA ALA A 196 -10.16 -12.80 10.13
C ALA A 196 -10.73 -11.73 9.18
N ARG A 197 -11.13 -12.22 8.01
CA ARG A 197 -12.15 -11.60 7.17
C ARG A 197 -13.54 -11.78 7.83
N LYS A 198 -13.65 -12.83 8.66
CA LYS A 198 -14.82 -13.21 9.47
C LYS A 198 -15.23 -12.12 10.48
N PRO A 199 -14.34 -11.51 11.31
CA PRO A 199 -14.73 -10.53 12.32
C PRO A 199 -15.22 -9.19 11.80
N VAL A 200 -14.80 -8.74 10.60
CA VAL A 200 -15.31 -7.47 10.03
C VAL A 200 -16.75 -7.65 9.57
N PHE A 201 -17.03 -8.77 8.90
CA PHE A 201 -18.40 -9.15 8.55
C PHE A 201 -19.23 -9.45 9.82
N GLU A 202 -18.70 -10.24 10.75
CA GLU A 202 -19.36 -10.58 12.02
C GLU A 202 -19.59 -9.32 12.88
N ALA A 203 -18.70 -8.32 12.86
CA ALA A 203 -18.90 -7.03 13.51
C ALA A 203 -20.10 -6.29 12.94
N ALA A 204 -20.15 -6.16 11.61
CA ALA A 204 -21.25 -5.49 10.91
C ALA A 204 -22.58 -6.20 11.23
N MET A 205 -22.61 -7.52 11.11
CA MET A 205 -23.80 -8.32 11.40
C MET A 205 -24.19 -8.28 12.88
N ARG A 206 -23.24 -8.24 13.81
CA ARG A 206 -23.51 -8.13 15.26
C ARG A 206 -24.14 -6.78 15.60
N TRP A 207 -23.66 -5.68 14.98
CA TRP A 207 -24.22 -4.35 15.20
C TRP A 207 -25.64 -4.22 14.62
N VAL A 208 -25.88 -4.78 13.42
CA VAL A 208 -27.22 -4.77 12.81
C VAL A 208 -28.20 -5.65 13.59
N ARG A 209 -27.78 -6.83 14.05
CA ARG A 209 -28.64 -7.75 14.83
C ARG A 209 -29.06 -7.21 16.20
N HIS A 210 -28.29 -6.30 16.78
CA HIS A 210 -28.62 -5.69 18.07
C HIS A 210 -29.93 -4.86 18.00
N ASP A 211 -30.19 -4.23 16.86
CA ASP A 211 -31.43 -3.50 16.60
C ASP A 211 -31.84 -3.66 15.13
N ALA A 212 -32.23 -4.90 14.80
CA ALA A 212 -32.58 -5.31 13.44
C ALA A 212 -33.67 -4.45 12.77
N PRO A 213 -34.79 -4.06 13.43
CA PRO A 213 -35.84 -3.31 12.74
C PRO A 213 -35.41 -1.90 12.35
N ALA A 214 -34.59 -1.21 13.15
CA ALA A 214 -34.11 0.14 12.83
C ALA A 214 -32.86 0.15 11.93
N ARG A 215 -31.98 -0.84 12.07
CA ARG A 215 -30.64 -0.84 11.42
C ARG A 215 -30.59 -1.60 10.09
N ARG A 216 -31.64 -2.33 9.71
CA ARG A 216 -31.69 -3.10 8.45
C ARG A 216 -31.40 -2.26 7.20
N GLY A 217 -31.83 -0.99 7.17
CA GLY A 217 -31.62 -0.08 6.03
C GLY A 217 -30.17 0.41 5.90
N GLN A 218 -29.33 0.20 6.91
CA GLN A 218 -27.91 0.57 6.89
C GLN A 218 -27.01 -0.60 6.47
N LEU A 219 -27.59 -1.79 6.28
CA LEU A 219 -26.86 -3.02 5.98
C LEU A 219 -26.08 -2.93 4.67
N ALA A 220 -26.68 -2.36 3.62
CA ALA A 220 -26.01 -2.20 2.32
C ALA A 220 -24.77 -1.30 2.44
N ALA A 221 -24.91 -0.13 3.05
CA ALA A 221 -23.81 0.82 3.28
C ALA A 221 -22.67 0.23 4.12
N LEU A 222 -22.99 -0.59 5.13
CA LEU A 222 -21.97 -1.28 5.94
C LEU A 222 -21.21 -2.33 5.11
N LEU A 223 -21.93 -3.12 4.30
CA LEU A 223 -21.35 -4.21 3.50
C LEU A 223 -20.48 -3.72 2.34
N GLU A 224 -20.74 -2.53 1.80
CA GLU A 224 -19.86 -1.89 0.81
C GLU A 224 -18.42 -1.80 1.31
N HIS A 225 -18.24 -1.61 2.62
CA HIS A 225 -16.92 -1.56 3.23
C HIS A 225 -16.34 -2.94 3.57
N VAL A 226 -17.14 -3.99 3.76
CA VAL A 226 -16.67 -5.33 4.19
C VAL A 226 -15.82 -6.06 3.12
N ARG A 227 -15.91 -5.66 1.83
CA ARG A 227 -15.19 -6.28 0.70
C ARG A 227 -15.42 -7.80 0.59
N LEU A 228 -16.68 -8.18 0.42
CA LEU A 228 -17.13 -9.57 0.27
C LEU A 228 -16.34 -10.42 -0.75
N PRO A 229 -15.90 -9.90 -1.92
CA PRO A 229 -15.11 -10.68 -2.91
C PRO A 229 -13.77 -11.21 -2.38
N LEU A 230 -13.31 -10.68 -1.24
CA LEU A 230 -12.10 -11.15 -0.58
C LEU A 230 -12.34 -12.30 0.39
N LEU A 231 -13.58 -12.66 0.74
CA LEU A 231 -13.86 -13.75 1.68
C LEU A 231 -13.41 -15.12 1.13
N ALA A 232 -13.30 -16.12 2.00
CA ALA A 232 -13.12 -17.50 1.54
C ALA A 232 -14.44 -17.97 0.90
N PRO A 233 -14.43 -18.61 -0.29
CA PRO A 233 -15.65 -19.03 -0.98
C PRO A 233 -16.57 -19.88 -0.09
N ASP A 234 -16.02 -20.85 0.63
CA ASP A 234 -16.79 -21.74 1.52
C ASP A 234 -17.52 -20.96 2.62
N TYR A 235 -16.83 -19.99 3.24
CA TYR A 235 -17.43 -19.14 4.28
C TYR A 235 -18.52 -18.21 3.71
N PHE A 236 -18.31 -17.68 2.50
CA PHE A 236 -19.30 -16.82 1.85
C PHE A 236 -20.60 -17.59 1.59
N LEU A 237 -20.50 -18.79 1.00
CA LEU A 237 -21.68 -19.62 0.69
C LEU A 237 -22.41 -20.09 1.95
N GLU A 238 -21.67 -20.58 2.96
CA GLU A 238 -22.28 -21.16 4.15
C GLU A 238 -22.81 -20.14 5.16
N LYS A 239 -22.20 -18.95 5.26
CA LYS A 239 -22.49 -17.98 6.33
C LYS A 239 -23.03 -16.65 5.84
N VAL A 240 -22.64 -16.18 4.66
CA VAL A 240 -23.06 -14.87 4.14
C VAL A 240 -24.31 -15.02 3.28
N GLU A 241 -24.29 -15.89 2.27
CA GLU A 241 -25.43 -16.09 1.36
C GLU A 241 -26.61 -16.82 2.03
N ALA A 242 -26.32 -17.65 3.02
CA ALA A 242 -27.33 -18.36 3.82
C ALA A 242 -28.04 -17.48 4.86
N ASP A 243 -27.58 -16.26 5.13
CA ASP A 243 -28.11 -15.40 6.20
C ASP A 243 -29.49 -14.81 5.84
N GLU A 244 -30.47 -14.98 6.73
CA GLU A 244 -31.85 -14.53 6.52
C GLU A 244 -31.97 -13.00 6.37
N LEU A 245 -31.16 -12.22 7.12
CA LEU A 245 -31.20 -10.77 7.05
C LEU A 245 -30.70 -10.23 5.71
N LEU A 246 -29.68 -10.89 5.16
CA LEU A 246 -29.12 -10.55 3.84
C LEU A 246 -30.05 -10.97 2.71
N ARG A 247 -30.70 -12.12 2.84
CA ARG A 247 -31.72 -12.58 1.88
C ARG A 247 -32.97 -11.72 1.86
N ALA A 248 -33.37 -11.17 3.01
CA ALA A 248 -34.51 -10.28 3.13
C ALA A 248 -34.24 -8.86 2.60
N CYS A 249 -32.98 -8.45 2.47
CA CYS A 249 -32.57 -7.12 2.02
C CYS A 249 -32.26 -7.10 0.52
N CYS A 250 -33.16 -6.52 -0.29
CA CYS A 250 -32.97 -6.41 -1.73
C CYS A 250 -31.76 -5.54 -2.14
N GLU A 251 -31.42 -4.54 -1.34
CA GLU A 251 -30.30 -3.61 -1.58
C GLU A 251 -28.92 -4.28 -1.45
N CYS A 252 -28.83 -5.39 -0.69
CA CYS A 252 -27.58 -6.14 -0.52
C CYS A 252 -27.32 -7.12 -1.68
N ARG A 253 -28.34 -7.41 -2.50
CA ARG A 253 -28.27 -8.41 -3.57
C ARG A 253 -27.18 -8.12 -4.62
N PRO A 254 -26.97 -6.88 -5.10
CA PRO A 254 -25.89 -6.57 -6.03
C PRO A 254 -24.50 -6.88 -5.45
N LEU A 255 -24.27 -6.57 -4.17
CA LEU A 255 -22.99 -6.82 -3.49
C LEU A 255 -22.69 -8.32 -3.35
N LEU A 256 -23.71 -9.14 -3.07
CA LEU A 256 -23.59 -10.59 -3.01
C LEU A 256 -23.31 -11.20 -4.39
N LEU A 257 -24.03 -10.74 -5.41
CA LEU A 257 -23.85 -11.20 -6.79
C LEU A 257 -22.46 -10.87 -7.33
N GLU A 258 -21.92 -9.70 -6.99
CA GLU A 258 -20.54 -9.34 -7.35
C GLU A 258 -19.51 -10.24 -6.68
N ALA A 259 -19.64 -10.50 -5.37
CA ALA A 259 -18.72 -11.42 -4.68
C ALA A 259 -18.76 -12.82 -5.30
N ARG A 260 -19.95 -13.32 -5.61
CA ARG A 260 -20.14 -14.58 -6.31
C ARG A 260 -19.52 -14.57 -7.71
N ALA A 261 -19.73 -13.50 -8.48
CA ALA A 261 -19.13 -13.32 -9.79
C ALA A 261 -17.59 -13.33 -9.69
N CYS A 262 -16.98 -12.67 -8.70
CA CYS A 262 -15.53 -12.72 -8.50
C CYS A 262 -15.00 -14.11 -8.16
N PHE A 263 -15.76 -14.93 -7.41
CA PHE A 263 -15.35 -16.31 -7.12
C PHE A 263 -15.43 -17.22 -8.34
N ILE A 264 -16.44 -17.02 -9.20
CA ILE A 264 -16.66 -17.84 -10.40
C ILE A 264 -15.76 -17.36 -11.55
N LEU A 265 -15.77 -16.07 -11.84
CA LEU A 265 -15.12 -15.45 -13.00
C LEU A 265 -13.71 -14.93 -12.69
N GLY A 266 -13.20 -15.08 -11.46
CA GLY A 266 -11.96 -14.45 -11.04
C GLY A 266 -12.12 -12.94 -10.83
N ARG A 267 -11.07 -12.29 -10.33
CA ARG A 267 -11.08 -10.85 -10.04
C ARG A 267 -10.68 -10.08 -11.30
N GLU A 268 -11.59 -9.26 -11.81
CA GLU A 268 -11.24 -8.28 -12.84
C GLU A 268 -10.48 -7.10 -12.19
N ALA A 269 -9.43 -6.63 -12.87
CA ALA A 269 -8.59 -5.54 -12.38
C ALA A 269 -9.36 -4.21 -12.45
N GLY A 270 -9.69 -3.62 -11.29
CA GLY A 270 -10.22 -2.25 -11.25
C GLY A 270 -11.08 -1.88 -10.04
N GLY A 271 -11.86 -2.81 -9.47
CA GLY A 271 -12.79 -2.49 -8.38
C GLY A 271 -12.11 -2.30 -7.02
N LEU A 272 -12.35 -1.16 -6.34
CA LEU A 272 -11.88 -0.91 -4.96
C LEU A 272 -12.26 -2.04 -3.97
N ARG A 273 -13.36 -2.76 -4.24
CA ARG A 273 -13.91 -3.84 -3.39
C ARG A 273 -13.30 -5.21 -3.68
N THR A 274 -12.60 -5.41 -4.80
CA THR A 274 -11.89 -6.65 -5.13
C THR A 274 -10.43 -6.64 -4.68
N ARG A 275 -9.93 -5.48 -4.21
CA ARG A 275 -8.56 -5.30 -3.69
C ARG A 275 -8.44 -5.58 -2.21
N PRO A 276 -7.39 -6.27 -1.73
CA PRO A 276 -7.06 -6.37 -0.30
C PRO A 276 -6.93 -5.00 0.37
N ARG A 277 -7.21 -4.92 1.68
CA ARG A 277 -6.87 -3.71 2.46
C ARG A 277 -5.38 -3.75 2.82
N ARG A 278 -4.74 -2.58 2.91
CA ARG A 278 -3.31 -2.37 3.23
C ARG A 278 -2.78 -3.05 4.51
N PHE A 279 -3.65 -3.62 5.36
CA PHE A 279 -3.27 -4.28 6.61
C PHE A 279 -3.85 -5.69 6.81
N MET A 280 -4.43 -6.28 5.76
CA MET A 280 -4.80 -7.70 5.81
C MET A 280 -3.54 -8.58 5.89
N ASP A 281 -3.66 -9.82 6.37
CA ASP A 281 -2.61 -10.84 6.19
C ASP A 281 -2.42 -11.23 4.72
N LEU A 282 -2.95 -10.44 3.78
CA LEU A 282 -2.84 -10.56 2.35
C LEU A 282 -2.44 -9.20 1.78
N ALA A 283 -1.44 -9.20 0.91
CA ALA A 283 -1.06 -8.04 0.11
C ALA A 283 -1.08 -8.39 -1.37
N GLU A 284 -1.35 -7.39 -2.21
CA GLU A 284 -1.01 -7.50 -3.63
C GLU A 284 0.52 -7.46 -3.74
N VAL A 285 1.05 -8.39 -4.53
CA VAL A 285 2.48 -8.47 -4.83
C VAL A 285 2.65 -8.58 -6.34
N ILE A 286 3.70 -7.94 -6.84
CA ILE A 286 4.05 -7.93 -8.25
C ILE A 286 4.99 -9.10 -8.49
N VAL A 287 4.62 -10.02 -9.38
CA VAL A 287 5.46 -11.15 -9.76
C VAL A 287 6.13 -10.85 -11.09
N VAL A 288 7.46 -10.87 -11.07
CA VAL A 288 8.32 -10.72 -12.23
C VAL A 288 8.82 -12.10 -12.64
N ILE A 289 8.57 -12.47 -13.90
CA ILE A 289 8.82 -13.83 -14.42
C ILE A 289 9.77 -13.71 -15.60
N GLY A 290 10.95 -14.29 -15.45
CA GLY A 290 11.96 -14.44 -16.48
C GLY A 290 12.32 -13.19 -17.28
N GLY A 291 12.38 -13.34 -18.61
CA GLY A 291 12.82 -12.29 -19.54
C GLY A 291 14.23 -12.50 -20.05
N CYS A 292 14.84 -11.42 -20.56
CA CYS A 292 16.21 -11.41 -21.06
C CYS A 292 17.12 -10.55 -20.19
N ASP A 293 18.41 -10.88 -20.16
CA ASP A 293 19.44 -10.08 -19.49
C ASP A 293 19.68 -8.71 -20.15
N ARG A 294 20.62 -7.92 -19.59
CA ARG A 294 20.97 -6.57 -20.07
C ARG A 294 21.24 -6.51 -21.57
N LYS A 295 21.95 -7.51 -22.11
CA LYS A 295 22.33 -7.57 -23.53
C LYS A 295 21.28 -8.27 -24.41
N GLY A 296 20.21 -8.80 -23.83
CA GLY A 296 19.20 -9.55 -24.58
C GLY A 296 19.64 -10.95 -25.02
N LEU A 297 20.80 -11.43 -24.55
CA LEU A 297 21.45 -12.66 -24.98
C LEU A 297 20.98 -13.87 -24.17
N MET A 298 20.90 -13.71 -22.85
CA MET A 298 20.57 -14.79 -21.92
C MET A 298 19.10 -14.70 -21.50
N ARG A 299 18.37 -15.81 -21.64
CA ARG A 299 17.02 -15.92 -21.06
C ARG A 299 17.15 -16.28 -19.58
N LEU A 300 16.40 -15.58 -18.75
CA LEU A 300 16.48 -15.69 -17.30
C LEU A 300 15.37 -16.62 -16.79
N PRO A 301 15.67 -17.77 -16.15
CA PRO A 301 14.66 -18.70 -15.66
C PRO A 301 14.33 -18.43 -14.18
N PHE A 302 13.73 -17.28 -13.87
CA PHE A 302 13.35 -16.93 -12.49
C PHE A 302 11.88 -16.52 -12.40
N ALA A 303 11.34 -16.56 -11.19
CA ALA A 303 10.08 -15.94 -10.84
C ALA A 303 10.23 -15.37 -9.42
N ASP A 304 10.07 -14.07 -9.25
CA ASP A 304 10.20 -13.41 -7.95
C ASP A 304 8.99 -12.51 -7.68
N ALA A 305 8.49 -12.54 -6.45
CA ALA A 305 7.40 -11.70 -5.98
C ALA A 305 7.96 -10.48 -5.22
N TYR A 306 7.68 -9.28 -5.70
CA TYR A 306 7.98 -8.01 -5.07
C TYR A 306 6.77 -7.47 -4.32
N HIS A 307 6.98 -7.14 -3.05
CA HIS A 307 5.99 -6.44 -2.24
C HIS A 307 6.31 -4.94 -2.21
N PRO A 308 5.46 -4.06 -2.81
CA PRO A 308 5.76 -2.63 -2.92
C PRO A 308 5.98 -1.91 -1.58
N GLU A 309 5.15 -2.16 -0.56
CA GLU A 309 5.29 -1.42 0.71
C GLU A 309 6.48 -1.86 1.58
N SER A 310 6.69 -3.17 1.71
CA SER A 310 7.83 -3.71 2.48
C SER A 310 9.14 -3.70 1.69
N GLN A 311 9.07 -3.44 0.38
CA GLN A 311 10.19 -3.49 -0.57
C GLN A 311 10.96 -4.82 -0.52
N ARG A 312 10.25 -5.90 -0.18
CA ARG A 312 10.83 -7.24 -0.07
C ARG A 312 10.57 -8.05 -1.32
N TRP A 313 11.59 -8.81 -1.69
CA TRP A 313 11.53 -9.80 -2.75
C TRP A 313 11.43 -11.19 -2.15
N THR A 314 10.52 -12.00 -2.68
CA THR A 314 10.30 -13.38 -2.25
C THR A 314 10.44 -14.30 -3.46
N PRO A 315 11.35 -15.29 -3.43
CA PRO A 315 11.52 -16.19 -4.55
C PRO A 315 10.30 -17.09 -4.72
N LEU A 316 9.85 -17.24 -5.97
CA LEU A 316 8.82 -18.21 -6.37
C LEU A 316 9.47 -19.36 -7.16
N PRO A 317 8.77 -20.51 -7.29
CA PRO A 317 9.25 -21.61 -8.12
C PRO A 317 9.58 -21.13 -9.53
N SER A 318 10.78 -21.45 -10.01
CA SER A 318 11.16 -21.18 -11.39
C SER A 318 10.43 -22.11 -12.34
N LEU A 319 10.15 -21.62 -13.55
CA LEU A 319 9.45 -22.38 -14.57
C LEU A 319 10.35 -23.53 -15.08
N PRO A 320 9.92 -24.81 -15.00
CA PRO A 320 10.78 -25.94 -15.34
C PRO A 320 11.23 -25.95 -16.80
N GLY A 321 12.54 -26.08 -17.03
CA GLY A 321 13.11 -26.26 -18.38
C GLY A 321 12.91 -25.09 -19.34
N TYR A 322 12.56 -23.90 -18.84
CA TYR A 322 12.05 -22.81 -19.66
C TYR A 322 13.04 -21.64 -19.75
N MET A 323 13.75 -21.55 -20.86
CA MET A 323 14.61 -20.42 -21.23
C MET A 323 13.99 -19.62 -22.38
N ARG A 324 12.90 -18.90 -22.08
CA ARG A 324 12.10 -18.22 -23.11
C ARG A 324 11.87 -16.76 -22.74
N SER A 325 11.62 -15.95 -23.76
CA SER A 325 11.32 -14.51 -23.66
C SER A 325 10.16 -14.17 -24.58
N GLU A 326 9.52 -13.02 -24.39
CA GLU A 326 8.37 -12.62 -25.22
C GLU A 326 7.20 -13.62 -25.15
N PHE A 327 7.07 -14.32 -24.02
CA PHE A 327 5.88 -15.08 -23.66
C PHE A 327 4.79 -14.15 -23.12
N ALA A 328 3.56 -14.65 -23.08
CA ALA A 328 2.49 -13.96 -22.37
C ALA A 328 2.33 -14.52 -20.96
N ALA A 329 2.08 -13.65 -19.99
CA ALA A 329 1.75 -14.02 -18.62
C ALA A 329 0.48 -13.31 -18.18
N CYS A 330 -0.36 -13.98 -17.41
CA CYS A 330 -1.55 -13.37 -16.79
C CYS A 330 -1.93 -14.12 -15.52
N THR A 331 -2.86 -13.57 -14.74
CA THR A 331 -3.34 -14.18 -13.50
C THR A 331 -4.83 -14.48 -13.56
N LEU A 332 -5.19 -15.75 -13.33
CA LEU A 332 -6.58 -16.19 -13.23
C LEU A 332 -6.79 -16.83 -11.87
N ARG A 333 -7.73 -16.29 -11.09
CA ARG A 333 -8.05 -16.76 -9.72
C ARG A 333 -6.82 -16.92 -8.81
N ASN A 334 -5.86 -15.98 -8.93
CA ASN A 334 -4.58 -15.95 -8.20
C ASN A 334 -3.49 -16.93 -8.69
N ASP A 335 -3.81 -17.83 -9.62
CA ASP A 335 -2.84 -18.69 -10.27
C ASP A 335 -2.23 -17.95 -11.47
N ILE A 336 -0.94 -18.19 -11.72
CA ILE A 336 -0.20 -17.52 -12.79
C ILE A 336 -0.14 -18.44 -13.99
N TYR A 337 -0.56 -17.95 -15.15
CA TYR A 337 -0.47 -18.68 -16.41
C TYR A 337 0.61 -18.05 -17.29
N VAL A 338 1.39 -18.89 -17.97
CA VAL A 338 2.43 -18.51 -18.93
C VAL A 338 2.24 -19.30 -20.22
N SER A 339 2.31 -18.63 -21.37
CA SER A 339 2.19 -19.27 -22.69
C SER A 339 3.20 -18.77 -23.71
N GLY A 340 3.72 -19.68 -24.54
CA GLY A 340 4.55 -19.37 -25.73
C GLY A 340 6.02 -19.05 -25.46
N GLY A 341 6.51 -17.88 -25.89
CA GLY A 341 7.88 -17.38 -25.64
C GLY A 341 9.05 -18.04 -26.39
N HIS A 342 8.74 -18.96 -27.30
CA HIS A 342 9.68 -19.48 -28.27
C HIS A 342 8.92 -19.60 -29.58
N ILE A 343 9.61 -19.43 -30.71
CA ILE A 343 9.02 -19.59 -32.04
C ILE A 343 8.30 -20.96 -32.07
N ASN A 344 7.03 -20.95 -32.44
CA ASN A 344 6.15 -22.13 -32.55
C ASN A 344 5.85 -22.88 -31.25
N SER A 345 6.16 -22.31 -30.08
CA SER A 345 5.70 -22.92 -28.85
C SER A 345 4.20 -22.76 -28.67
N HIS A 346 3.53 -23.89 -28.45
CA HIS A 346 2.15 -24.00 -28.02
C HIS A 346 2.00 -24.34 -26.53
N ASP A 347 3.11 -24.50 -25.79
CA ASP A 347 3.06 -24.86 -24.37
C ASP A 347 2.41 -23.77 -23.51
N VAL A 348 1.62 -24.22 -22.54
CA VAL A 348 1.01 -23.38 -21.50
C VAL A 348 1.29 -24.02 -20.14
N TRP A 349 1.71 -23.18 -19.19
CA TRP A 349 2.04 -23.58 -17.83
C TRP A 349 1.26 -22.75 -16.84
N MET A 350 0.80 -23.38 -15.76
CA MET A 350 0.08 -22.76 -14.67
C MET A 350 0.86 -22.97 -13.36
N LEU A 351 1.22 -21.89 -12.68
CA LEU A 351 1.74 -21.93 -11.32
C LEU A 351 0.55 -21.89 -10.37
N SER A 352 0.27 -23.03 -9.73
CA SER A 352 -0.73 -23.07 -8.68
C SER A 352 -0.23 -22.31 -7.46
N SER A 353 -0.94 -21.26 -7.09
CA SER A 353 -0.66 -20.46 -5.90
C SER A 353 -0.83 -21.25 -4.60
N HIS A 354 -1.64 -22.31 -4.62
CA HIS A 354 -1.86 -23.20 -3.48
C HIS A 354 -0.75 -24.23 -3.32
N LEU A 355 -0.36 -24.87 -4.42
CA LEU A 355 0.64 -25.96 -4.40
C LEU A 355 2.08 -25.44 -4.50
N HIS A 356 2.27 -24.20 -4.95
CA HIS A 356 3.58 -23.64 -5.30
C HIS A 356 4.33 -24.53 -6.28
N THR A 357 3.62 -25.03 -7.30
CA THR A 357 4.17 -25.90 -8.34
C THR A 357 3.66 -25.51 -9.71
N TRP A 358 4.54 -25.55 -10.70
CA TRP A 358 4.17 -25.40 -12.10
C TRP A 358 3.55 -26.69 -12.64
N ILE A 359 2.40 -26.56 -13.27
CA ILE A 359 1.62 -27.64 -13.86
C ILE A 359 1.46 -27.32 -15.34
N LYS A 360 1.79 -28.28 -16.21
CA LYS A 360 1.54 -28.15 -17.65
C LYS A 360 0.05 -28.37 -17.90
N VAL A 361 -0.62 -27.39 -18.50
CA VAL A 361 -2.04 -27.45 -18.87
C VAL A 361 -2.17 -27.70 -20.38
N ALA A 362 -3.39 -27.75 -20.91
CA ALA A 362 -3.60 -27.91 -22.34
C ALA A 362 -2.86 -26.85 -23.14
N SER A 363 -2.22 -27.30 -24.22
CA SER A 363 -1.47 -26.45 -25.13
C SER A 363 -2.39 -25.70 -26.09
N LEU A 364 -1.90 -24.55 -26.56
CA LEU A 364 -2.54 -23.76 -27.63
C LEU A 364 -2.67 -24.59 -28.91
N HIS A 365 -3.67 -24.31 -29.74
CA HIS A 365 -3.77 -24.94 -31.06
C HIS A 365 -2.65 -24.49 -32.00
N LYS A 366 -2.25 -23.21 -31.90
CA LYS A 366 -1.16 -22.63 -32.67
C LYS A 366 -0.08 -22.07 -31.77
N GLY A 367 1.15 -22.51 -32.02
CA GLY A 367 2.32 -21.98 -31.34
C GLY A 367 2.59 -20.52 -31.73
N ARG A 368 2.93 -19.70 -30.74
CA ARG A 368 3.04 -18.24 -30.92
C ARG A 368 4.02 -17.60 -29.95
N TRP A 369 4.61 -16.49 -30.38
CA TRP A 369 5.40 -15.56 -29.56
C TRP A 369 4.88 -14.13 -29.74
N ARG A 370 5.25 -13.21 -28.83
CA ARG A 370 4.83 -11.79 -28.88
C ARG A 370 3.30 -11.60 -28.94
N HIS A 371 2.55 -12.60 -28.48
CA HIS A 371 1.11 -12.51 -28.25
C HIS A 371 0.85 -11.95 -26.86
N LYS A 372 -0.43 -11.70 -26.57
CA LYS A 372 -0.88 -11.35 -25.22
C LYS A 372 -1.86 -12.38 -24.70
N MET A 373 -1.90 -12.49 -23.38
CA MET A 373 -2.83 -13.33 -22.66
C MET A 373 -3.51 -12.49 -21.60
N VAL A 374 -4.84 -12.53 -21.56
CA VAL A 374 -5.66 -11.74 -20.63
C VAL A 374 -6.81 -12.56 -20.09
N VAL A 375 -7.37 -12.17 -18.95
CA VAL A 375 -8.58 -12.77 -18.40
C VAL A 375 -9.78 -11.90 -18.74
N LEU A 376 -10.83 -12.52 -19.25
CA LEU A 376 -12.13 -11.88 -19.43
C LEU A 376 -13.22 -12.87 -19.02
N HIS A 377 -14.14 -12.45 -18.14
CA HIS A 377 -15.23 -13.31 -17.64
C HIS A 377 -14.76 -14.70 -17.15
N GLY A 378 -13.60 -14.77 -16.49
CA GLY A 378 -13.05 -16.01 -15.92
C GLY A 378 -12.43 -17.00 -16.89
N GLN A 379 -12.30 -16.62 -18.16
CA GLN A 379 -11.63 -17.40 -19.18
C GLN A 379 -10.33 -16.71 -19.59
N LEU A 380 -9.31 -17.49 -19.96
CA LEU A 380 -8.09 -16.90 -20.54
C LEU A 380 -8.33 -16.69 -22.02
N PHE A 381 -7.92 -15.54 -22.54
CA PHE A 381 -7.88 -15.25 -23.96
C PHE A 381 -6.43 -15.05 -24.37
N VAL A 382 -6.04 -15.70 -25.46
CA VAL A 382 -4.73 -15.55 -26.10
C VAL A 382 -4.94 -14.92 -27.47
N VAL A 383 -4.33 -13.74 -27.65
CA VAL A 383 -4.67 -12.82 -28.74
C VAL A 383 -3.43 -12.54 -29.60
N GLY A 384 -3.57 -12.75 -30.91
CA GLY A 384 -2.57 -12.38 -31.91
C GLY A 384 -1.22 -13.08 -31.74
N GLY A 385 -0.14 -12.36 -32.05
CA GLY A 385 1.23 -12.85 -31.99
C GLY A 385 1.79 -13.25 -33.35
N PHE A 386 2.81 -14.10 -33.33
CA PHE A 386 3.48 -14.57 -34.56
C PHE A 386 3.93 -16.02 -34.45
N ASP A 387 3.74 -16.78 -35.51
CA ASP A 387 3.98 -18.22 -35.60
C ASP A 387 5.29 -18.56 -36.34
N GLY A 388 6.27 -17.67 -36.28
CA GLY A 388 7.53 -17.83 -37.05
C GLY A 388 7.43 -17.40 -38.51
N LEU A 389 6.22 -17.36 -39.10
CA LEU A 389 6.01 -17.06 -40.52
C LEU A 389 5.13 -15.82 -40.74
N ARG A 390 4.03 -15.71 -39.98
CA ARG A 390 2.99 -14.69 -40.15
C ARG A 390 2.51 -14.17 -38.80
N ARG A 391 2.06 -12.91 -38.80
CA ARG A 391 1.30 -12.33 -37.71
C ARG A 391 -0.08 -13.00 -37.68
N LEU A 392 -0.56 -13.28 -36.48
CA LEU A 392 -1.80 -14.02 -36.28
C LEU A 392 -2.97 -13.06 -36.03
N HIS A 393 -4.09 -13.32 -36.70
CA HIS A 393 -5.40 -12.78 -36.33
C HIS A 393 -6.15 -13.72 -35.39
N SER A 394 -5.71 -14.98 -35.27
CA SER A 394 -6.40 -15.99 -34.46
C SER A 394 -6.37 -15.65 -32.98
N VAL A 395 -7.54 -15.75 -32.36
CA VAL A 395 -7.74 -15.63 -30.92
C VAL A 395 -8.23 -16.98 -30.40
N GLU A 396 -7.67 -17.40 -29.28
CA GLU A 396 -8.06 -18.65 -28.61
C GLU A 396 -8.51 -18.31 -27.19
N ARG A 397 -9.58 -18.96 -26.70
CA ARG A 397 -9.94 -18.91 -25.27
C ARG A 397 -9.72 -20.26 -24.60
N TYR A 398 -9.39 -20.24 -23.32
CA TYR A 398 -9.20 -21.43 -22.50
C TYR A 398 -10.30 -21.52 -21.45
N ASP A 399 -10.91 -22.69 -21.36
CA ASP A 399 -11.76 -23.06 -20.24
C ASP A 399 -10.94 -23.88 -19.21
N PRO A 400 -10.70 -23.33 -18.00
CA PRO A 400 -9.98 -24.05 -16.95
C PRO A 400 -10.75 -25.26 -16.40
N PHE A 401 -12.06 -25.36 -16.62
CA PHE A 401 -12.87 -26.49 -16.14
C PHE A 401 -12.69 -27.73 -17.02
N SER A 402 -12.81 -27.57 -18.34
CA SER A 402 -12.57 -28.64 -19.30
C SER A 402 -11.09 -28.86 -19.61
N ASN A 403 -10.22 -27.91 -19.26
CA ASN A 403 -8.81 -27.87 -19.67
C ASN A 403 -8.68 -27.98 -21.20
N THR A 404 -9.43 -27.15 -21.93
CA THR A 404 -9.39 -27.09 -23.40
C THR A 404 -9.30 -25.67 -23.90
N TRP A 405 -8.64 -25.51 -25.04
CA TRP A 405 -8.68 -24.27 -25.82
C TRP A 405 -9.76 -24.36 -26.88
N GLU A 406 -10.35 -23.22 -27.23
CA GLU A 406 -11.32 -23.05 -28.31
C GLU A 406 -10.93 -21.85 -29.15
N SER A 407 -11.11 -21.93 -30.47
CA SER A 407 -10.97 -20.76 -31.33
C SER A 407 -12.18 -19.85 -31.15
N VAL A 408 -11.93 -18.55 -31.02
CA VAL A 408 -12.99 -17.53 -31.01
C VAL A 408 -12.85 -16.62 -32.24
N GLU A 409 -13.76 -15.65 -32.39
CA GLU A 409 -13.76 -14.74 -33.53
C GLU A 409 -12.37 -14.07 -33.70
N PRO A 410 -11.78 -14.12 -34.90
CA PRO A 410 -10.46 -13.56 -35.14
C PRO A 410 -10.45 -12.03 -35.17
N LEU A 411 -9.28 -11.47 -34.90
CA LEU A 411 -9.00 -10.04 -35.05
C LEU A 411 -9.29 -9.57 -36.48
N LEU A 412 -9.76 -8.32 -36.61
CA LEU A 412 -9.94 -7.64 -37.90
C LEU A 412 -8.59 -7.43 -38.60
N GLU A 413 -7.54 -7.18 -37.82
CA GLU A 413 -6.17 -7.01 -38.29
C GLU A 413 -5.19 -7.87 -37.46
N ALA A 414 -4.40 -8.69 -38.15
CA ALA A 414 -3.40 -9.54 -37.54
C ALA A 414 -2.23 -8.71 -36.98
N VAL A 415 -1.96 -8.85 -35.69
CA VAL A 415 -0.95 -8.06 -34.98
C VAL A 415 -0.10 -8.91 -34.03
N SER A 416 1.13 -8.46 -33.77
CA SER A 416 1.97 -8.94 -32.67
C SER A 416 2.56 -7.77 -31.88
N SER A 417 3.02 -8.02 -30.66
CA SER A 417 3.55 -6.98 -29.77
C SER A 417 2.57 -5.81 -29.57
N ALA A 418 1.27 -6.10 -29.66
CA ALA A 418 0.18 -5.17 -29.38
C ALA A 418 -0.09 -5.12 -27.87
N ALA A 419 -0.67 -4.02 -27.41
CA ALA A 419 -1.26 -3.94 -26.09
C ALA A 419 -2.63 -4.64 -26.11
N VAL A 420 -2.90 -5.54 -25.16
CA VAL A 420 -4.19 -6.20 -25.04
C VAL A 420 -4.66 -6.11 -23.60
N VAL A 421 -5.90 -5.67 -23.40
CA VAL A 421 -6.43 -5.40 -22.05
C VAL A 421 -7.93 -5.64 -21.99
N PRO A 422 -8.44 -6.30 -20.93
CA PRO A 422 -9.86 -6.35 -20.64
C PRO A 422 -10.29 -5.05 -19.93
N CYS A 423 -11.38 -4.42 -20.36
CA CYS A 423 -11.94 -3.25 -19.68
C CYS A 423 -13.45 -3.21 -19.88
N ALA A 424 -14.21 -2.86 -18.83
CA ALA A 424 -15.67 -2.76 -18.88
C ALA A 424 -16.37 -3.98 -19.53
N GLY A 425 -15.87 -5.20 -19.26
CA GLY A 425 -16.43 -6.46 -19.79
C GLY A 425 -16.18 -6.72 -21.29
N ARG A 426 -15.31 -5.94 -21.94
CA ARG A 426 -14.87 -6.10 -23.33
C ARG A 426 -13.35 -6.26 -23.39
N LEU A 427 -12.82 -6.70 -24.54
CA LEU A 427 -11.38 -6.84 -24.76
C LEU A 427 -10.91 -5.88 -25.84
N TYR A 428 -9.82 -5.18 -25.56
CA TYR A 428 -9.25 -4.17 -26.45
C TYR A 428 -7.85 -4.58 -26.90
N VAL A 429 -7.56 -4.42 -28.19
CA VAL A 429 -6.26 -4.64 -28.82
C VAL A 429 -5.82 -3.35 -29.46
N ILE A 430 -4.70 -2.81 -28.97
CA ILE A 430 -4.24 -1.47 -29.29
C ILE A 430 -2.86 -1.57 -29.94
N GLY A 431 -2.76 -1.08 -31.17
CA GLY A 431 -1.52 -1.00 -31.92
C GLY A 431 -0.86 -2.34 -32.21
N GLY A 432 0.48 -2.37 -32.17
CA GLY A 432 1.29 -3.53 -32.52
C GLY A 432 1.81 -3.51 -33.96
N ALA A 433 2.55 -4.56 -34.32
CA ALA A 433 3.15 -4.72 -35.64
C ALA A 433 2.30 -5.63 -36.54
N ARG A 434 2.00 -5.15 -37.75
CA ARG A 434 1.31 -5.90 -38.81
C ARG A 434 2.29 -6.80 -39.58
N GLN A 435 1.78 -7.50 -40.59
CA GLN A 435 2.56 -8.44 -41.43
C GLN A 435 3.71 -7.77 -42.19
N ASP A 436 3.53 -6.52 -42.62
CA ASP A 436 4.54 -5.66 -43.26
C ASP A 436 5.59 -5.11 -42.27
N ASN A 437 5.52 -5.50 -40.99
CA ASN A 437 6.28 -4.95 -39.87
C ASN A 437 6.08 -3.44 -39.64
N ILE A 438 5.04 -2.85 -40.25
CA ILE A 438 4.63 -1.48 -39.96
C ILE A 438 3.73 -1.51 -38.72
N SER A 439 3.96 -0.56 -37.82
CA SER A 439 3.10 -0.38 -36.66
C SER A 439 1.72 0.12 -37.09
N THR A 440 0.69 -0.25 -36.32
CA THR A 440 -0.68 0.24 -36.53
C THR A 440 -1.10 1.13 -35.37
N ASP A 441 -1.99 2.08 -35.64
CA ASP A 441 -2.66 2.94 -34.66
C ASP A 441 -4.09 2.45 -34.34
N LYS A 442 -4.53 1.37 -34.99
CA LYS A 442 -5.89 0.86 -34.85
C LYS A 442 -6.14 0.30 -33.45
N VAL A 443 -7.38 0.50 -32.99
CA VAL A 443 -7.92 -0.09 -31.77
C VAL A 443 -9.04 -1.05 -32.16
N GLN A 444 -8.87 -2.32 -31.83
CA GLN A 444 -9.85 -3.38 -32.09
C GLN A 444 -10.51 -3.77 -30.77
N CYS A 445 -11.84 -3.73 -30.71
CA CYS A 445 -12.62 -4.06 -29.53
C CYS A 445 -13.50 -5.29 -29.79
N PHE A 446 -13.38 -6.30 -28.93
CA PHE A 446 -14.21 -7.50 -28.93
C PHE A 446 -15.34 -7.35 -27.92
N ASP A 447 -16.58 -7.49 -28.40
CA ASP A 447 -17.74 -7.64 -27.54
C ASP A 447 -18.08 -9.14 -27.38
N PRO A 448 -17.87 -9.74 -26.20
CA PRO A 448 -18.16 -11.15 -25.97
C PRO A 448 -19.66 -11.49 -26.00
N LYS A 449 -20.56 -10.49 -25.93
CA LYS A 449 -22.01 -10.72 -26.05
C LYS A 449 -22.45 -10.87 -27.50
N GLU A 450 -21.82 -10.11 -28.39
CA GLU A 450 -22.09 -10.16 -29.83
C GLU A 450 -21.14 -11.12 -30.57
N ASP A 451 -20.11 -11.60 -29.88
CA ASP A 451 -19.01 -12.42 -30.44
C ASP A 451 -18.40 -11.78 -31.68
N ARG A 452 -18.14 -10.47 -31.61
CA ARG A 452 -17.71 -9.70 -32.78
C ARG A 452 -16.70 -8.62 -32.44
N TRP A 453 -15.81 -8.38 -33.39
CA TRP A 453 -14.84 -7.29 -33.33
C TRP A 453 -15.37 -6.02 -34.00
N SER A 454 -14.97 -4.88 -33.46
CA SER A 454 -15.26 -3.54 -33.98
C SER A 454 -14.00 -2.67 -33.91
N LEU A 455 -13.91 -1.67 -34.79
CA LEU A 455 -12.88 -0.64 -34.68
C LEU A 455 -13.40 0.50 -33.80
N GLN A 456 -12.52 0.99 -32.94
CA GLN A 456 -12.76 2.15 -32.06
C GLN A 456 -11.89 3.33 -32.52
N SER A 457 -11.96 4.46 -31.80
CA SER A 457 -11.14 5.63 -32.11
C SER A 457 -9.65 5.27 -32.14
N PRO A 458 -8.93 5.64 -33.23
CA PRO A 458 -7.53 5.27 -33.40
C PRO A 458 -6.66 5.89 -32.30
N ALA A 459 -5.62 5.16 -31.91
CA ALA A 459 -4.64 5.63 -30.95
C ALA A 459 -3.88 6.85 -31.51
N PRO A 460 -3.48 7.81 -30.67
CA PRO A 460 -2.69 8.98 -31.09
C PRO A 460 -1.23 8.62 -31.43
N PHE A 461 -0.91 7.33 -31.52
CA PHE A 461 0.41 6.79 -31.78
C PHE A 461 0.30 5.51 -32.60
N SER A 462 1.37 5.18 -33.32
CA SER A 462 1.51 3.91 -34.05
C SER A 462 2.79 3.22 -33.61
N GLN A 463 2.68 2.32 -32.63
CA GLN A 463 3.84 1.67 -31.99
C GLN A 463 3.61 0.17 -31.76
N ARG A 464 4.71 -0.54 -31.51
CA ARG A 464 4.74 -1.95 -31.10
C ARG A 464 5.41 -2.08 -29.75
N CYS A 465 5.45 -3.30 -29.19
CA CYS A 465 6.02 -3.58 -27.87
C CYS A 465 5.31 -2.77 -26.78
N LEU A 466 3.98 -2.67 -26.93
CA LEU A 466 3.07 -1.95 -26.08
C LEU A 466 2.54 -2.86 -24.97
N GLU A 467 2.26 -2.25 -23.82
CA GLU A 467 1.60 -2.85 -22.68
C GLU A 467 0.38 -2.00 -22.31
N ALA A 468 -0.69 -2.65 -21.86
CA ALA A 468 -1.86 -1.95 -21.37
C ALA A 468 -2.44 -2.61 -20.12
N VAL A 469 -2.96 -1.79 -19.23
CA VAL A 469 -3.64 -2.22 -18.01
C VAL A 469 -4.93 -1.41 -17.81
N SER A 470 -5.93 -2.06 -17.23
CA SER A 470 -7.20 -1.43 -16.86
C SER A 470 -7.21 -1.04 -15.39
N LEU A 471 -7.66 0.17 -15.11
CA LEU A 471 -7.82 0.67 -13.76
C LEU A 471 -8.99 1.67 -13.74
N GLU A 472 -10.01 1.39 -12.93
CA GLU A 472 -11.20 2.25 -12.78
C GLU A 472 -11.85 2.62 -14.13
N ASP A 473 -12.17 1.60 -14.94
CA ASP A 473 -12.77 1.72 -16.29
C ASP A 473 -11.96 2.56 -17.30
N THR A 474 -10.70 2.84 -16.98
CA THR A 474 -9.76 3.54 -17.86
C THR A 474 -8.65 2.60 -18.27
N ILE A 475 -8.33 2.58 -19.56
CA ILE A 475 -7.18 1.84 -20.09
C ILE A 475 -5.97 2.76 -20.08
N TYR A 476 -4.87 2.29 -19.49
CA TYR A 476 -3.57 2.95 -19.51
C TYR A 476 -2.65 2.19 -20.46
N VAL A 477 -2.06 2.89 -21.43
CA VAL A 477 -1.16 2.32 -22.43
C VAL A 477 0.23 2.93 -22.29
N VAL A 478 1.23 2.06 -22.22
CA VAL A 478 2.64 2.41 -22.08
C VAL A 478 3.52 1.46 -22.92
N GLY A 479 4.81 1.74 -23.01
CA GLY A 479 5.75 0.93 -23.77
C GLY A 479 6.06 1.53 -25.15
N GLY A 480 6.62 0.71 -26.04
CA GLY A 480 6.96 1.12 -27.42
C GLY A 480 7.86 2.35 -27.53
N LEU A 481 8.73 2.59 -26.54
CA LEU A 481 9.60 3.78 -26.43
C LEU A 481 8.82 5.10 -26.48
N MET A 482 7.55 5.09 -26.07
CA MET A 482 6.77 6.31 -25.91
C MET A 482 7.20 7.06 -24.64
N SER A 483 7.26 8.39 -24.74
CA SER A 483 7.59 9.27 -23.60
C SER A 483 6.39 9.58 -22.72
N LYS A 484 5.20 9.09 -23.05
CA LYS A 484 3.96 9.40 -22.33
C LYS A 484 3.18 8.13 -22.01
N ILE A 485 2.42 8.21 -20.92
CA ILE A 485 1.35 7.26 -20.57
C ILE A 485 0.07 7.80 -21.20
N TYR A 486 -0.51 7.04 -22.12
CA TYR A 486 -1.79 7.39 -22.75
C TYR A 486 -2.94 6.74 -22.00
N THR A 487 -4.07 7.45 -21.93
CA THR A 487 -5.33 6.92 -21.40
C THR A 487 -6.33 6.76 -22.52
N TYR A 488 -7.17 5.75 -22.41
CA TYR A 488 -8.31 5.55 -23.29
C TYR A 488 -9.54 5.21 -22.44
N HIS A 489 -10.61 5.99 -22.63
CA HIS A 489 -11.88 5.82 -21.95
C HIS A 489 -12.86 5.08 -22.87
N PRO A 490 -13.13 3.79 -22.63
CA PRO A 490 -13.92 3.01 -23.57
C PRO A 490 -15.41 3.37 -23.58
N GLY A 491 -15.90 4.01 -22.52
CA GLY A 491 -17.29 4.48 -22.43
C GLY A 491 -17.58 5.70 -23.31
N THR A 492 -16.58 6.55 -23.56
CA THR A 492 -16.70 7.76 -24.39
C THR A 492 -15.95 7.64 -25.71
N ASP A 493 -15.14 6.59 -25.89
CA ASP A 493 -14.25 6.39 -27.03
C ASP A 493 -13.25 7.55 -27.23
N VAL A 494 -12.68 8.06 -26.14
CA VAL A 494 -11.77 9.22 -26.15
C VAL A 494 -10.39 8.86 -25.60
N TRP A 495 -9.37 9.35 -26.29
CA TRP A 495 -7.97 9.28 -25.88
C TRP A 495 -7.55 10.51 -25.07
N GLY A 496 -6.68 10.30 -24.09
CA GLY A 496 -6.06 11.33 -23.27
C GLY A 496 -4.61 11.03 -22.96
N GLU A 497 -3.95 11.96 -22.27
CA GLU A 497 -2.59 11.80 -21.77
C GLU A 497 -2.63 11.86 -20.23
N ALA A 498 -2.04 10.86 -19.57
CA ALA A 498 -2.02 10.78 -18.12
C ALA A 498 -0.77 11.43 -17.51
N ALA A 499 0.42 11.06 -18.00
CA ALA A 499 1.69 11.55 -17.49
C ALA A 499 2.83 11.35 -18.48
N VAL A 500 3.95 12.03 -18.24
CA VAL A 500 5.20 11.87 -19.00
C VAL A 500 6.09 10.87 -18.25
N LEU A 501 6.63 9.89 -18.98
CA LEU A 501 7.60 8.94 -18.46
C LEU A 501 9.00 9.57 -18.42
N PRO A 502 9.73 9.51 -17.29
CA PRO A 502 11.07 10.07 -17.18
C PRO A 502 12.08 9.43 -18.15
N SER A 503 11.93 8.13 -18.41
CA SER A 503 12.72 7.40 -19.40
C SER A 503 11.81 6.46 -20.19
N PRO A 504 11.67 6.65 -21.52
CA PRO A 504 10.91 5.75 -22.37
C PRO A 504 11.48 4.33 -22.34
N VAL A 505 10.59 3.33 -22.36
CA VAL A 505 10.97 1.92 -22.41
C VAL A 505 10.07 1.16 -23.38
N GLU A 506 10.57 0.08 -23.97
CA GLU A 506 9.76 -0.93 -24.66
C GLU A 506 9.96 -2.33 -24.07
N SER A 507 9.07 -3.27 -24.40
CA SER A 507 9.16 -4.65 -23.88
C SER A 507 9.24 -4.70 -22.35
N CYS A 508 8.63 -3.74 -21.67
CA CYS A 508 8.54 -3.66 -20.21
C CYS A 508 7.41 -4.55 -19.70
N GLY A 509 7.39 -4.81 -18.40
CA GLY A 509 6.27 -5.46 -17.73
C GLY A 509 5.40 -4.44 -17.02
N VAL A 510 4.09 -4.51 -17.18
CA VAL A 510 3.15 -3.55 -16.58
C VAL A 510 2.04 -4.28 -15.85
N THR A 511 1.74 -3.85 -14.64
CA THR A 511 0.64 -4.42 -13.85
C THR A 511 0.04 -3.37 -12.91
N VAL A 512 -1.18 -3.63 -12.44
CA VAL A 512 -1.82 -2.81 -11.40
C VAL A 512 -1.62 -3.47 -10.05
N CYS A 513 -1.06 -2.74 -9.09
CA CYS A 513 -0.85 -3.20 -7.73
C CYS A 513 -1.11 -2.04 -6.76
N ASP A 514 -1.94 -2.28 -5.74
CA ASP A 514 -2.39 -1.30 -4.75
C ASP A 514 -3.05 -0.06 -5.37
N GLY A 515 -3.73 -0.25 -6.50
CA GLY A 515 -4.42 0.83 -7.24
C GLY A 515 -3.49 1.80 -7.96
N LYS A 516 -2.22 1.44 -8.12
CA LYS A 516 -1.26 2.18 -8.93
C LYS A 516 -0.80 1.32 -10.11
N VAL A 517 -0.40 1.98 -11.19
CA VAL A 517 0.19 1.31 -12.36
C VAL A 517 1.69 1.20 -12.14
N HIS A 518 2.22 -0.02 -12.15
CA HIS A 518 3.65 -0.29 -12.00
C HIS A 518 4.24 -0.71 -13.33
N ILE A 519 5.34 -0.07 -13.72
CA ILE A 519 6.08 -0.30 -14.95
C ILE A 519 7.46 -0.81 -14.53
N THR A 520 7.82 -2.00 -15.00
CA THR A 520 9.01 -2.73 -14.54
C THR A 520 9.91 -3.06 -15.72
N GLY A 521 11.21 -2.79 -15.60
CA GLY A 521 12.23 -3.17 -16.57
C GLY A 521 11.94 -2.68 -17.99
N GLY A 522 12.28 -3.50 -18.98
CA GLY A 522 12.15 -3.19 -20.41
C GLY A 522 13.49 -2.87 -21.05
N ARG A 523 13.46 -2.40 -22.29
CA ARG A 523 14.61 -1.90 -23.05
C ARG A 523 14.49 -0.40 -23.24
N ASP A 524 15.61 0.29 -23.08
CA ASP A 524 15.74 1.72 -23.35
C ASP A 524 15.92 2.00 -24.86
N ASP A 525 16.13 3.27 -25.18
CA ASP A 525 16.38 3.78 -26.53
C ASP A 525 17.75 3.34 -27.10
N HIS A 526 18.67 2.88 -26.24
CA HIS A 526 19.93 2.25 -26.64
C HIS A 526 19.78 0.74 -26.90
N GLY A 527 18.60 0.17 -26.63
CA GLY A 527 18.31 -1.26 -26.77
C GLY A 527 18.85 -2.12 -25.64
N GLU A 528 19.36 -1.52 -24.56
CA GLU A 528 19.81 -2.23 -23.37
C GLU A 528 18.64 -2.49 -22.42
N SER A 529 18.61 -3.68 -21.80
CA SER A 529 17.60 -3.94 -20.78
C SER A 529 17.90 -3.15 -19.51
N THR A 530 16.86 -2.58 -18.89
CA THR A 530 16.93 -1.80 -17.65
C THR A 530 16.36 -2.56 -16.46
N ASP A 531 16.76 -2.18 -15.25
CA ASP A 531 16.21 -2.64 -13.96
C ASP A 531 15.29 -1.59 -13.32
N ARG A 532 15.05 -0.47 -13.99
CA ARG A 532 14.24 0.63 -13.47
C ARG A 532 12.79 0.22 -13.28
N VAL A 533 12.18 0.76 -12.22
CA VAL A 533 10.76 0.59 -11.92
C VAL A 533 10.13 1.95 -11.71
N PHE A 534 8.99 2.18 -12.33
CA PHE A 534 8.19 3.38 -12.18
C PHE A 534 6.80 3.03 -11.67
N THR A 535 6.25 3.85 -10.80
CA THR A 535 4.85 3.75 -10.36
C THR A 535 4.13 5.03 -10.76
N PHE A 536 3.07 4.87 -11.52
CA PHE A 536 2.13 5.95 -11.82
C PHE A 536 0.91 5.84 -10.89
N ASP A 537 0.64 6.92 -10.17
CA ASP A 537 -0.54 7.06 -9.31
C ASP A 537 -1.61 7.89 -10.02
N PRO A 538 -2.73 7.29 -10.47
CA PRO A 538 -3.77 8.04 -11.17
C PRO A 538 -4.42 9.15 -10.34
N SER A 539 -4.40 9.02 -9.01
CA SER A 539 -5.03 10.02 -8.12
C SER A 539 -4.23 11.31 -8.02
N SER A 540 -2.91 11.23 -8.14
CA SER A 540 -2.01 12.40 -8.12
C SER A 540 -1.54 12.83 -9.51
N GLY A 541 -1.67 11.94 -10.52
CA GLY A 541 -1.12 12.14 -11.85
C GLY A 541 0.42 12.10 -11.90
N GLN A 542 1.08 11.67 -10.82
CA GLN A 542 2.54 11.67 -10.71
C GLN A 542 3.14 10.30 -11.05
N VAL A 543 4.33 10.34 -11.65
CA VAL A 543 5.18 9.16 -11.89
C VAL A 543 6.35 9.20 -10.92
N GLU A 544 6.43 8.20 -10.05
CA GLU A 544 7.47 8.06 -9.04
C GLU A 544 8.43 6.93 -9.41
N ALA A 545 9.73 7.18 -9.27
CA ALA A 545 10.74 6.12 -9.38
C ALA A 545 10.70 5.24 -8.13
N GLN A 546 10.70 3.93 -8.33
CA GLN A 546 10.73 2.91 -7.27
C GLN A 546 12.10 2.25 -7.17
N PRO A 547 12.38 1.48 -6.11
CA PRO A 547 13.56 0.63 -6.04
C PRO A 547 13.69 -0.25 -7.29
N SER A 548 14.92 -0.34 -7.81
CA SER A 548 15.21 -1.15 -8.98
C SER A 548 14.89 -2.63 -8.76
N LEU A 549 14.59 -3.32 -9.86
CA LEU A 549 14.56 -4.78 -9.90
C LEU A 549 15.91 -5.35 -9.46
N GLN A 550 15.92 -6.59 -8.97
CA GLN A 550 17.16 -7.27 -8.60
C GLN A 550 18.13 -7.44 -9.79
N ARG A 551 17.62 -7.32 -11.02
CA ARG A 551 18.33 -7.54 -12.27
C ARG A 551 17.72 -6.70 -13.38
N CYS A 552 18.54 -6.32 -14.36
CA CYS A 552 18.04 -5.81 -15.62
C CYS A 552 17.28 -6.90 -16.36
N THR A 553 16.01 -6.64 -16.70
CA THR A 553 15.19 -7.59 -17.43
C THR A 553 14.31 -6.89 -18.45
N SER A 554 14.12 -7.53 -19.60
CA SER A 554 13.17 -7.12 -20.63
C SER A 554 12.42 -8.31 -21.19
N SER A 555 11.27 -8.05 -21.83
CA SER A 555 10.43 -9.10 -22.43
C SER A 555 10.00 -10.18 -21.42
N HIS A 556 9.88 -9.79 -20.15
CA HIS A 556 9.49 -10.61 -19.01
C HIS A 556 7.98 -10.58 -18.80
N GLY A 557 7.47 -11.59 -18.06
CA GLY A 557 6.11 -11.55 -17.54
C GLY A 557 6.06 -10.66 -16.29
N CYS A 558 5.02 -9.85 -16.19
CA CYS A 558 4.73 -9.04 -15.00
C CYS A 558 3.25 -9.15 -14.68
N VAL A 559 2.92 -9.66 -13.49
CA VAL A 559 1.53 -9.91 -13.09
C VAL A 559 1.35 -9.60 -11.61
N THR A 560 0.14 -9.25 -11.19
CA THR A 560 -0.20 -9.08 -9.78
C THR A 560 -0.91 -10.31 -9.24
N ILE A 561 -0.44 -10.82 -8.11
CA ILE A 561 -1.14 -11.83 -7.30
C ILE A 561 -1.39 -11.31 -5.89
N VAL A 562 -2.22 -12.01 -5.15
CA VAL A 562 -2.45 -11.77 -3.72
C VAL A 562 -1.74 -12.86 -2.92
N GLN A 563 -0.80 -12.45 -2.08
CA GLN A 563 0.00 -13.34 -1.24
C GLN A 563 -0.24 -13.07 0.24
N SER A 564 -0.15 -14.12 1.07
CA SER A 564 -0.23 -13.94 2.51
C SER A 564 1.08 -13.46 3.13
N LEU A 565 1.00 -12.38 3.91
CA LEU A 565 2.12 -11.76 4.65
C LEU A 565 2.57 -12.56 5.89
N GLY A 566 1.99 -13.75 6.11
CA GLY A 566 2.21 -14.59 7.29
C GLY A 566 3.11 -15.80 7.04
N ARG A 567 3.88 -15.83 5.96
CA ARG A 567 4.88 -16.87 5.69
C ARG A 567 6.27 -16.28 5.52
#